data_AF-A0A8X6HXJ9-F1
#
_entry.id   AF-A0A8X6HXJ9-F1
#
_cell.length_a   1.000
_cell.length_b   1.000
_cell.length_c   1.000
_cell.angle_alpha   90.00
_cell.angle_beta   90.00
_cell.angle_gamma   90.00
#
_symmetry.space_group_name_H-M   'P 1'
#
loop_
_entity.id
_entity.type
_entity.pdbx_description
1 polymer ?
#
loop_
_entity_poly.entity_id
_entity_poly.type
_entity_poly.pdbx_seq_one_letter_code
_entity_poly.pdbx_strand_id
1 'polypeptide(L)'
;MYRLLAVSCILLFVLGLPGLNAYTFSEYLNTENGYCESEGSERIPVGETGYNDKTCERIECSTGFRHVVGCGKVLKPDDPNCRIVKGEGHYPNCCPDIQCHFKKEE
;
A
#
# COMPACT_ATOMS: atom_id res chain seq x y z
N MET A 1 -36.65 14.66 -9.47
CA MET A 1 -36.23 13.33 -9.98
C MET A 1 -34.72 13.28 -10.28
N TYR A 2 -34.13 14.23 -11.01
CA TYR A 2 -32.67 14.28 -11.25
C TYR A 2 -31.79 14.33 -9.98
N ARG A 3 -32.25 15.00 -8.91
CA ARG A 3 -31.51 15.08 -7.63
C ARG A 3 -31.40 13.74 -6.89
N LEU A 4 -32.40 12.86 -7.01
CA LEU A 4 -32.38 11.54 -6.37
C LEU A 4 -31.48 10.55 -7.14
N LEU A 5 -31.46 10.66 -8.47
CA LEU A 5 -30.55 9.89 -9.33
C LEU A 5 -29.08 10.25 -9.08
N ALA A 6 -28.77 11.55 -8.91
CA ALA A 6 -27.41 12.00 -8.64
C ALA A 6 -26.86 11.49 -7.29
N VAL A 7 -27.69 11.47 -6.23
CA VAL A 7 -27.29 10.97 -4.91
C VAL A 7 -27.05 9.45 -4.93
N SER A 8 -27.84 8.71 -5.69
CA SER A 8 -27.69 7.26 -5.87
C SER A 8 -26.35 6.88 -6.52
N CYS A 9 -25.93 7.62 -7.55
CA CYS A 9 -24.65 7.37 -8.22
C CYS A 9 -23.43 7.64 -7.32
N ILE A 10 -23.51 8.62 -6.42
CA ILE A 10 -22.41 8.96 -5.50
C ILE A 10 -22.23 7.86 -4.44
N LEU A 11 -23.32 7.30 -3.91
CA LEU A 11 -23.29 6.21 -2.92
C LEU A 11 -22.67 4.92 -3.48
N LEU A 12 -22.93 4.58 -4.74
CA LEU A 12 -22.33 3.42 -5.41
C LEU A 12 -20.82 3.57 -5.63
N PHE A 13 -20.34 4.78 -5.85
CA PHE A 13 -18.91 5.05 -6.03
C PHE A 13 -18.10 4.91 -4.72
N VAL A 14 -18.69 5.27 -3.57
CA VAL A 14 -18.04 5.17 -2.26
C VAL A 14 -17.95 3.72 -1.77
N LEU A 15 -18.95 2.88 -2.08
CA LEU A 15 -18.95 1.46 -1.72
C LEU A 15 -18.08 0.59 -2.64
N GLY A 16 -17.64 1.13 -3.77
CA GLY A 16 -16.96 0.41 -4.83
C GLY A 16 -15.46 0.63 -4.92
N LEU A 17 -14.80 1.29 -3.95
CA LEU A 17 -13.33 1.41 -3.97
C LEU A 17 -12.71 0.01 -3.80
N PRO A 18 -12.14 -0.60 -4.85
CA PRO A 18 -11.43 -1.85 -4.68
C PRO A 18 -10.24 -1.60 -3.75
N GLY A 19 -10.13 -2.37 -2.68
CA GLY A 19 -8.98 -2.32 -1.76
C GLY A 19 -7.67 -2.41 -2.53
N LEU A 20 -6.72 -1.52 -2.18
CA LEU A 20 -5.52 -1.23 -2.97
C LEU A 20 -4.85 -2.50 -3.51
N ASN A 21 -4.77 -2.55 -4.84
CA ASN A 21 -3.95 -3.49 -5.59
C ASN A 21 -2.46 -3.22 -5.28
N ALA A 22 -1.56 -4.15 -5.61
CA ALA A 22 -0.14 -3.81 -5.67
C ALA A 22 0.00 -2.54 -6.51
N TYR A 23 0.50 -1.47 -5.90
CA TYR A 23 0.63 -0.20 -6.58
C TYR A 23 2.07 0.25 -6.50
N THR A 24 2.49 0.83 -7.60
CA THR A 24 3.74 1.54 -7.73
C THR A 24 3.44 2.84 -8.43
N PHE A 25 4.05 3.92 -7.96
CA PHE A 25 3.97 5.20 -8.63
C PHE A 25 5.27 5.96 -8.44
N SER A 26 5.54 6.87 -9.36
CA SER A 26 6.60 7.85 -9.24
C SER A 26 5.99 9.23 -9.16
N GLU A 27 6.55 10.06 -8.29
CA GLU A 27 6.14 11.44 -8.10
C GLU A 27 7.36 12.34 -8.31
N TYR A 28 7.23 13.33 -9.20
CA TYR A 28 8.27 14.33 -9.42
C TYR A 28 8.24 15.37 -8.29
N LEU A 29 9.41 15.69 -7.75
CA LEU A 29 9.59 16.56 -6.59
C LEU A 29 10.78 17.49 -6.82
N ASN A 30 10.77 18.68 -6.21
CA ASN A 30 11.98 19.49 -6.12
C ASN A 30 12.90 18.89 -5.04
N THR A 31 14.04 18.34 -5.46
CA THR A 31 15.04 17.75 -4.56
C THR A 31 16.33 18.57 -4.49
N GLU A 32 16.32 19.85 -4.90
CA GLU A 32 17.51 20.73 -4.84
C GLU A 32 18.02 20.91 -3.42
N ASN A 33 17.15 20.73 -2.42
CA ASN A 33 17.50 20.75 -1.01
C ASN A 33 18.19 19.46 -0.53
N GLY A 34 18.34 18.44 -1.40
CA GLY A 34 18.94 17.14 -1.08
C GLY A 34 17.97 16.08 -0.56
N TYR A 35 16.65 16.31 -0.61
CA TYR A 35 15.65 15.40 -0.03
C TYR A 35 14.41 15.25 -0.93
N CYS A 36 13.71 14.14 -0.77
CA CYS A 36 12.33 13.97 -1.20
C CYS A 36 11.41 14.35 -0.04
N GLU A 37 10.63 15.40 -0.24
CA GLU A 37 9.61 15.89 0.69
C GLU A 37 8.28 15.99 -0.06
N SER A 38 7.25 15.35 0.48
CA SER A 38 5.87 15.45 -0.02
C SER A 38 4.93 15.43 1.18
N GLU A 39 3.76 16.03 1.02
CA GLU A 39 2.81 16.20 2.12
C GLU A 39 2.46 14.87 2.78
N GLY A 40 2.62 14.79 4.10
CA GLY A 40 2.28 13.60 4.90
C GLY A 40 3.30 12.46 4.85
N SER A 41 4.44 12.63 4.16
CA SER A 41 5.54 11.67 4.15
C SER A 41 6.75 12.15 4.95
N GLU A 42 7.52 11.22 5.50
CA GLU A 42 8.79 11.54 6.13
C GLU A 42 9.78 12.09 5.09
N ARG A 43 10.68 12.98 5.55
CA ARG A 43 11.75 13.55 4.73
C ARG A 43 12.82 12.49 4.46
N ILE A 44 13.06 12.17 3.20
CA ILE A 44 14.02 11.12 2.80
C ILE A 44 15.19 11.75 2.04
N PRO A 45 16.45 11.53 2.42
CA PRO A 45 17.59 12.03 1.65
C PRO A 45 17.65 11.46 0.24
N VAL A 46 18.12 12.24 -0.73
CA VAL A 46 18.36 11.77 -2.10
C VAL A 46 19.40 10.63 -2.08
N GLY A 47 19.07 9.52 -2.74
CA GLY A 47 19.87 8.29 -2.77
C GLY A 47 19.50 7.27 -1.69
N GLU A 48 18.66 7.66 -0.72
CA GLU A 48 18.24 6.78 0.38
C GLU A 48 16.85 6.17 0.17
N THR A 49 16.54 5.17 0.99
CA THR A 49 15.22 4.53 1.06
C THR A 49 14.54 4.89 2.38
N GLY A 50 13.29 5.33 2.30
CA GLY A 50 12.40 5.51 3.44
C GLY A 50 11.24 4.52 3.45
N TYR A 51 10.49 4.50 4.54
CA TYR A 51 9.36 3.61 4.74
C TYR A 51 8.17 4.37 5.33
N ASN A 52 6.96 3.99 4.91
CA ASN A 52 5.73 4.43 5.56
C ASN A 52 5.00 3.22 6.13
N ASP A 53 5.18 2.94 7.41
CA ASP A 53 4.62 1.75 8.05
C ASP A 53 3.10 1.80 8.21
N LYS A 54 2.51 3.00 8.13
CA LYS A 54 1.05 3.14 8.19
C LYS A 54 0.40 2.57 6.93
N THR A 55 0.98 2.85 5.77
CA THR A 55 0.54 2.38 4.45
C THR A 55 1.30 1.15 3.97
N CYS A 56 2.31 0.71 4.72
CA CYS A 56 3.24 -0.36 4.36
C CYS A 56 3.89 -0.12 2.98
N GLU A 57 4.50 1.05 2.83
CA GLU A 57 5.20 1.45 1.60
C GLU A 57 6.71 1.48 1.79
N ARG A 58 7.44 1.17 0.72
CA ARG A 58 8.85 1.49 0.55
C ARG A 58 8.98 2.64 -0.45
N ILE A 59 9.82 3.62 -0.12
CA ILE A 59 9.99 4.84 -0.89
C ILE A 59 11.46 5.00 -1.24
N GLU A 60 11.80 4.95 -2.51
CA GLU A 60 13.15 5.22 -3.01
C GLU A 60 13.23 6.69 -3.44
N CYS A 61 14.13 7.47 -2.82
CA CYS A 61 14.33 8.87 -3.17
C CYS A 61 15.47 9.03 -4.17
N SER A 62 15.18 9.66 -5.31
CA SER A 62 16.16 9.96 -6.36
C SER A 62 16.15 11.45 -6.68
N THR A 63 17.14 11.91 -7.44
CA THR A 63 17.17 13.31 -7.88
C THR A 63 15.96 13.61 -8.77
N GLY A 64 15.13 14.56 -8.35
CA GLY A 64 13.97 15.06 -9.10
C GLY A 64 12.69 14.21 -8.97
N PHE A 65 12.72 13.05 -8.31
CA PHE A 65 11.54 12.22 -8.11
C PHE A 65 11.71 11.21 -6.97
N ARG A 66 10.59 10.70 -6.47
CA ARG A 66 10.57 9.50 -5.62
C ARG A 66 9.78 8.39 -6.28
N HIS A 67 10.12 7.16 -5.95
CA HIS A 67 9.41 5.96 -6.38
C HIS A 67 8.83 5.25 -5.17
N VAL A 68 7.53 4.97 -5.19
CA VAL A 68 6.81 4.36 -4.08
C VAL A 68 6.31 2.99 -4.49
N VAL A 69 6.45 2.01 -3.60
CA VAL A 69 5.99 0.63 -3.77
C VAL A 69 5.17 0.22 -2.56
N GLY A 70 3.93 -0.21 -2.78
CA GLY A 70 3.05 -0.78 -1.76
C GLY A 70 2.88 -2.30 -1.87
N CYS A 71 2.21 -2.90 -0.89
CA CYS A 71 1.95 -4.34 -0.88
C CYS A 71 1.00 -4.81 -1.98
N GLY A 72 1.22 -6.03 -2.46
CA GLY A 72 0.31 -6.71 -3.36
C GLY A 72 -0.90 -7.32 -2.66
N LYS A 73 -1.96 -7.56 -3.42
CA LYS A 73 -3.13 -8.31 -2.94
C LYS A 73 -2.77 -9.78 -2.85
N VAL A 74 -3.05 -10.36 -1.69
CA VAL A 74 -2.91 -11.80 -1.46
C VAL A 74 -4.28 -12.46 -1.50
N LEU A 75 -4.38 -13.57 -2.25
CA LEU A 75 -5.62 -14.34 -2.38
C LEU A 75 -5.51 -15.61 -1.54
N LYS A 76 -6.30 -15.68 -0.47
CA LYS A 76 -6.37 -16.86 0.39
C LYS A 76 -6.88 -18.06 -0.43
N PRO A 77 -6.25 -19.24 -0.34
CA PRO A 77 -6.83 -20.46 -0.88
C PRO A 77 -8.15 -20.79 -0.17
N ASP A 78 -9.02 -21.55 -0.82
CA ASP A 78 -10.25 -22.08 -0.23
C ASP A 78 -9.94 -23.26 0.72
N ASP A 79 -9.12 -22.98 1.72
CA ASP A 79 -8.74 -23.90 2.79
C ASP A 79 -9.03 -23.22 4.14
N PRO A 80 -9.84 -23.84 5.03
CA PRO A 80 -10.15 -23.29 6.35
C PRO A 80 -8.93 -23.22 7.29
N ASN A 81 -7.87 -23.97 7.03
CA ASN A 81 -6.63 -23.93 7.81
C ASN A 81 -5.73 -22.75 7.45
N CYS A 82 -6.03 -22.06 6.36
CA CYS A 82 -5.30 -20.91 5.88
C CYS A 82 -6.03 -19.61 6.22
N ARG A 83 -5.28 -18.61 6.69
CA ARG A 83 -5.76 -17.24 6.94
C ARG A 83 -4.78 -16.21 6.39
N ILE A 84 -5.30 -15.06 5.96
CA ILE A 84 -4.46 -13.90 5.66
C ILE A 84 -4.10 -13.25 7.00
N VAL A 85 -2.81 -13.04 7.22
CA VAL A 85 -2.28 -12.31 8.38
C VAL A 85 -1.58 -11.06 7.89
N LYS A 86 -1.74 -9.95 8.62
CA LYS A 86 -0.94 -8.75 8.39
C LYS A 86 0.36 -8.87 9.18
N GLY A 87 1.51 -8.63 8.53
CA GLY A 87 2.78 -8.54 9.23
C GLY A 87 2.99 -7.19 9.91
N GLU A 88 4.18 -6.99 10.49
CA GLU A 88 4.56 -5.76 11.21
C GLU A 88 5.95 -5.26 10.76
N GLY A 89 6.24 -3.99 11.04
CA GLY A 89 7.50 -3.32 10.68
C GLY A 89 7.47 -2.67 9.29
N HIS A 90 8.63 -2.58 8.66
CA HIS A 90 8.81 -1.95 7.34
C HIS A 90 8.40 -2.88 6.19
N TYR A 91 8.03 -2.30 5.06
CA TYR A 91 7.87 -3.05 3.82
C TYR A 91 9.14 -3.86 3.50
N PRO A 92 9.05 -5.14 3.06
CA PRO A 92 7.82 -5.90 2.78
C PRO A 92 7.25 -6.66 3.98
N ASN A 93 7.85 -6.56 5.18
CA ASN A 93 7.46 -7.37 6.35
C ASN A 93 6.06 -7.04 6.87
N CYS A 94 5.60 -5.79 6.74
CA CYS A 94 4.23 -5.42 7.09
C CYS A 94 3.17 -5.85 6.07
N CYS A 95 3.56 -6.45 4.93
CA CYS A 95 2.62 -6.89 3.92
C CYS A 95 1.79 -8.08 4.39
N PRO A 96 0.54 -8.22 3.90
CA PRO A 96 -0.27 -9.38 4.19
C PRO A 96 0.35 -10.64 3.59
N ASP A 97 0.25 -11.76 4.31
CA ASP A 97 0.71 -13.08 3.87
C ASP A 97 -0.29 -14.18 4.27
N ILE A 98 -0.20 -15.37 3.65
CA ILE A 98 -1.04 -16.53 3.98
C ILE A 98 -0.31 -17.43 4.96
N GLN A 99 -0.90 -17.61 6.14
CA GLN A 99 -0.48 -18.63 7.09
C GLN A 99 -1.47 -19.79 7.10
N CYS A 100 -0.95 -21.00 6.88
CA CYS A 100 -1.71 -22.24 6.95
C CYS A 100 -1.23 -23.11 8.12
N HIS A 101 -2.16 -23.60 8.94
CA HIS A 101 -1.88 -24.49 10.07
C HIS A 101 -2.25 -25.92 9.73
N PHE A 102 -1.32 -26.67 9.14
CA PHE A 102 -1.51 -28.10 8.92
C PHE A 102 -1.05 -28.86 10.17
N LYS A 103 -1.91 -29.70 10.75
CA LYS A 103 -1.46 -30.68 11.74
C LYS A 103 -0.53 -31.65 11.03
N LYS A 104 0.72 -31.77 11.47
CA LYS A 104 1.57 -32.89 11.08
C LYS A 104 1.01 -34.12 11.81
N GLU A 105 0.57 -35.11 11.05
CA GLU A 105 0.27 -36.43 11.60
C GLU A 105 1.63 -37.09 11.93
N GLU A 106 1.85 -37.38 13.21
CA GLU A 106 2.91 -38.28 13.72
C GLU A 106 2.34 -39.68 13.91
#